data_AF-A0A4V3HUU3-F1
#
_entry.id   AF-A0A4V3HUU3-F1
#
_cell.length_a   1.000
_cell.length_b   1.000
_cell.length_c   1.000
_cell.angle_alpha   90.00
_cell.angle_beta   90.00
_cell.angle_gamma   90.00
#
_symmetry.space_group_name_H-M   'P 1'
#
loop_
_entity.id
_entity.type
_entity.pdbx_description
1 polymer ?
#
loop_
_entity_poly.entity_id
_entity_poly.type
_entity_poly.pdbx_seq_one_letter_code
_entity_poly.pdbx_strand_id
1 'polypeptide(L)'
;MQAAFRHARGSRAVQLPGILTARAYSSPASSKGDHLGTDVVGYKVPHLIAPTLDFSQNRLHVDQVAENLDRVGILKVSLEFPDQDSEYLQRLILNLHKHHGHELPISHSSTRGWFWDVRPSEHMFQAGAHKARSETMRDFPWHTDCSYEDPPPRYFALQVLQHDRFGGGTLSVLNVHRMMRYLSPSSRTALEAPEYRINIPAEFIKDESHKHITASILAIGHEASIMRFREDILVPLTRTARKALEELNTVLASEHVRADATLHLIPDDLPTGSIILMDNRRWLHARNRINDPKRHLRRVRWDTCVFGNVGECKD
;
A
#
# COMPACT_ATOMS: atom_id res chain seq x y z
N MET A 1 -63.93 34.53 -13.64
CA MET A 1 -64.66 33.95 -12.49
C MET A 1 -63.62 33.32 -11.58
N GLN A 2 -63.19 33.96 -10.48
CA GLN A 2 -63.80 33.87 -9.13
C GLN A 2 -64.05 32.40 -8.71
N ALA A 3 -63.63 31.87 -7.57
CA ALA A 3 -63.12 32.45 -6.33
C ALA A 3 -62.36 31.39 -5.49
N ALA A 4 -61.58 31.90 -4.53
CA ALA A 4 -60.96 31.18 -3.42
C ALA A 4 -61.95 30.92 -2.25
N PHE A 5 -61.64 29.98 -1.33
CA PHE A 5 -61.89 29.99 0.14
C PHE A 5 -61.36 28.64 0.71
N ARG A 6 -60.23 28.56 1.43
CA ARG A 6 -59.94 28.77 2.88
C ARG A 6 -60.67 27.84 3.89
N HIS A 7 -59.82 27.04 4.57
CA HIS A 7 -59.78 26.59 5.98
C HIS A 7 -60.92 25.78 6.64
N ALA A 8 -60.54 24.64 7.25
CA ALA A 8 -60.61 24.46 8.72
C ALA A 8 -59.79 23.24 9.20
N ARG A 9 -59.28 23.35 10.44
CA ARG A 9 -58.42 22.40 11.19
C ARG A 9 -59.23 21.29 11.85
N GLY A 10 -58.57 20.17 12.19
CA GLY A 10 -59.04 19.21 13.19
C GLY A 10 -58.02 18.11 13.47
N SER A 11 -57.23 18.26 14.53
CA SER A 11 -56.32 17.26 15.08
C SER A 11 -57.04 16.01 15.58
N ARG A 12 -56.41 14.84 15.41
CA ARG A 12 -56.31 13.82 16.46
C ARG A 12 -55.06 12.97 16.27
N ALA A 13 -54.31 12.85 17.37
CA ALA A 13 -53.05 12.13 17.48
C ALA A 13 -53.25 10.61 17.46
N VAL A 14 -52.30 9.91 16.84
CA VAL A 14 -52.01 8.50 17.12
C VAL A 14 -50.50 8.38 17.30
N GLN A 15 -50.14 7.75 18.41
CA GLN A 15 -48.82 7.63 19.01
C GLN A 15 -48.14 6.37 18.46
N LEU A 16 -46.91 6.48 17.96
CA LEU A 16 -46.05 5.34 17.62
C LEU A 16 -44.78 5.37 18.48
N PRO A 17 -44.27 4.21 18.93
CA PRO A 17 -43.28 4.12 19.99
C PRO A 17 -41.82 4.17 19.50
N GLY A 18 -40.98 4.85 20.28
CA GLY A 18 -39.70 4.31 20.74
C GLY A 18 -38.50 4.34 19.79
N ILE A 19 -37.96 5.53 19.50
CA ILE A 19 -36.56 5.70 19.06
C ILE A 19 -35.70 5.78 20.33
N LEU A 20 -34.88 4.76 20.59
CA LEU A 20 -33.85 4.81 21.63
C LEU A 20 -32.59 5.49 21.08
N THR A 21 -32.45 6.72 21.58
CA THR A 21 -31.31 7.61 21.76
C THR A 21 -29.89 7.06 21.52
N ALA A 22 -29.15 7.85 20.72
CA ALA A 22 -27.71 7.85 20.60
C ALA A 22 -27.02 8.05 21.96
N ARG A 23 -26.04 7.19 22.26
CA ARG A 23 -25.08 7.42 23.35
C ARG A 23 -23.98 8.35 22.84
N ALA A 24 -23.99 9.57 23.38
CA ALA A 24 -22.84 10.46 23.37
C ALA A 24 -21.71 9.81 24.19
N TYR A 25 -20.52 9.70 23.60
CA TYR A 25 -19.29 9.45 24.36
C TYR A 25 -18.55 10.77 24.55
N SER A 26 -18.34 11.06 25.82
CA SER A 26 -17.73 12.23 26.42
C SER A 26 -16.24 12.32 26.12
N SER A 27 -15.78 13.51 25.73
CA SER A 27 -14.35 13.87 25.74
C SER A 27 -13.81 13.93 27.18
N PRO A 28 -12.59 13.47 27.46
CA PRO A 28 -11.87 13.88 28.65
C PRO A 28 -10.98 15.10 28.34
N ALA A 29 -11.11 16.09 29.22
CA ALA A 29 -10.26 17.26 29.27
C ALA A 29 -8.82 16.94 29.71
N SER A 30 -7.92 17.81 29.27
CA SER A 30 -6.48 17.86 29.54
C SER A 30 -6.12 17.87 31.02
N SER A 31 -5.17 17.03 31.42
CA SER A 31 -4.31 17.24 32.59
C SER A 31 -2.88 16.84 32.27
N LYS A 32 -1.94 17.76 32.52
CA LYS A 32 -0.48 17.55 32.43
C LYS A 32 0.00 16.50 33.44
N GLY A 33 0.95 15.66 33.03
CA GLY A 33 1.72 14.80 33.91
C GLY A 33 2.59 13.83 33.10
N ASP A 34 3.91 13.97 33.25
CA ASP A 34 4.95 13.09 32.69
C ASP A 34 4.65 11.61 32.95
N HIS A 35 4.79 10.77 31.91
CA HIS A 35 5.38 9.44 32.04
C HIS A 35 5.92 8.96 30.69
N LEU A 36 7.22 8.61 30.66
CA LEU A 36 7.81 7.77 29.64
C LEU A 36 7.12 6.40 29.64
N GLY A 37 6.05 6.28 28.87
CA GLY A 37 5.49 5.01 28.44
C GLY A 37 6.10 4.63 27.10
N THR A 38 7.01 3.65 27.08
CA THR A 38 7.33 2.92 25.86
C THR A 38 6.16 2.02 25.54
N ASP A 39 5.08 2.61 25.01
CA ASP A 39 3.97 1.85 24.49
C ASP A 39 4.43 1.17 23.20
N VAL A 40 4.79 -0.12 23.32
CA VAL A 40 4.82 -1.04 22.19
C VAL A 40 3.37 -1.26 21.76
N VAL A 41 2.77 -0.25 21.12
CA VAL A 41 1.50 -0.41 20.43
C VAL A 41 1.77 -1.34 19.26
N GLY A 42 1.33 -2.58 19.38
CA GLY A 42 1.33 -3.53 18.27
C GLY A 42 0.49 -2.96 17.13
N TYR A 43 1.14 -2.58 16.04
CA TYR A 43 0.46 -2.08 14.86
C TYR A 43 -0.37 -3.22 14.26
N LYS A 44 -1.69 -3.10 14.30
CA LYS A 44 -2.59 -3.97 13.52
C LYS A 44 -2.87 -3.27 12.19
N VAL A 45 -2.87 -4.05 11.11
CA VAL A 45 -3.31 -3.55 9.80
C VAL A 45 -4.79 -3.19 9.91
N PRO A 46 -5.20 -1.95 9.62
CA PRO A 46 -6.62 -1.59 9.55
C PRO A 46 -7.37 -2.54 8.64
N HIS A 47 -8.60 -2.88 9.00
CA HIS A 47 -9.39 -3.89 8.31
C HIS A 47 -10.79 -3.37 8.03
N LEU A 48 -11.16 -3.36 6.75
CA LEU A 48 -12.53 -3.11 6.29
C LEU A 48 -13.12 -4.38 5.65
N ILE A 49 -14.44 -4.45 5.65
CA ILE A 49 -15.19 -5.53 5.00
C ILE A 49 -15.99 -4.91 3.86
N ALA A 50 -15.97 -5.58 2.70
CA ALA A 50 -16.84 -5.25 1.56
C ALA A 50 -17.83 -6.41 1.36
N PRO A 51 -19.07 -6.28 1.87
CA PRO A 51 -20.09 -7.33 1.77
C PRO A 51 -20.53 -7.61 0.33
N THR A 52 -20.54 -6.58 -0.53
CA THR A 52 -20.94 -6.68 -1.93
C THR A 52 -20.02 -5.86 -2.83
N LEU A 53 -20.08 -6.14 -4.14
CA LEU A 53 -19.33 -5.42 -5.15
C LEU A 53 -19.58 -3.90 -5.11
N ASP A 54 -20.82 -3.48 -4.82
CA ASP A 54 -21.21 -2.06 -4.82
C ASP A 54 -20.50 -1.21 -3.75
N PHE A 55 -19.87 -1.84 -2.74
CA PHE A 55 -19.05 -1.11 -1.76
C PHE A 55 -17.87 -0.39 -2.42
N SER A 56 -17.38 -0.86 -3.57
CA SER A 56 -16.34 -0.15 -4.33
C SER A 56 -16.78 1.23 -4.84
N GLN A 57 -18.08 1.52 -4.80
CA GLN A 57 -18.71 2.77 -5.24
C GLN A 57 -19.43 3.49 -4.08
N ASN A 58 -19.54 2.85 -2.92
CA ASN A 58 -20.14 3.45 -1.74
C ASN A 58 -19.23 4.56 -1.22
N ARG A 59 -19.74 5.79 -1.15
CA ARG A 59 -18.92 6.97 -0.82
C ARG A 59 -18.21 6.85 0.53
N LEU A 60 -18.92 6.43 1.58
CA LEU A 60 -18.35 6.27 2.91
C LEU A 60 -17.22 5.22 2.93
N HIS A 61 -17.43 4.10 2.23
CA HIS A 61 -16.42 3.04 2.14
C HIS A 61 -15.17 3.52 1.38
N VAL A 62 -15.34 4.23 0.27
CA VAL A 62 -14.24 4.82 -0.50
C VAL A 62 -13.48 5.85 0.34
N ASP A 63 -14.19 6.73 1.07
CA ASP A 63 -13.58 7.71 1.96
C ASP A 63 -12.76 7.01 3.07
N GLN A 64 -13.27 5.93 3.66
CA GLN A 64 -12.55 5.12 4.65
C GLN A 64 -11.30 4.45 4.07
N VAL A 65 -11.35 3.98 2.82
CA VAL A 65 -10.18 3.42 2.14
C VAL A 65 -9.11 4.50 1.98
N ALA A 66 -9.47 5.67 1.46
CA ALA A 66 -8.55 6.79 1.27
C ALA A 66 -7.94 7.24 2.61
N GLU A 67 -8.75 7.46 3.64
CA GLU A 67 -8.27 7.90 4.97
C GLU A 67 -7.26 6.92 5.57
N ASN A 68 -7.48 5.61 5.41
CA ASN A 68 -6.52 4.61 5.91
C ASN A 68 -5.22 4.58 5.09
N LEU A 69 -5.30 4.77 3.77
CA LEU A 69 -4.11 4.89 2.93
C LEU A 69 -3.30 6.14 3.27
N ASP A 70 -3.96 7.29 3.49
CA ASP A 70 -3.27 8.54 3.81
C ASP A 70 -2.71 8.53 5.23
N ARG A 71 -3.51 8.10 6.22
CA ARG A 71 -3.06 8.13 7.62
C ARG A 71 -2.08 7.00 7.94
N VAL A 72 -2.40 5.78 7.54
CA VAL A 72 -1.67 4.57 7.98
C VAL A 72 -0.73 4.05 6.88
N GLY A 73 -1.09 4.22 5.61
CA GLY A 73 -0.32 3.72 4.47
C GLY A 73 -0.46 2.22 4.24
N ILE A 74 -1.35 1.53 4.94
CA ILE A 74 -1.66 0.11 4.72
C ILE A 74 -3.09 -0.18 5.15
N LEU A 75 -3.79 -1.02 4.39
CA LEU A 75 -5.17 -1.40 4.64
C LEU A 75 -5.48 -2.79 4.09
N LYS A 76 -6.13 -3.63 4.91
CA LYS A 76 -6.76 -4.87 4.44
C LYS A 76 -8.25 -4.62 4.16
N VAL A 77 -8.74 -5.13 3.04
CA VAL A 77 -10.16 -5.27 2.75
C VAL A 77 -10.49 -6.75 2.57
N SER A 78 -11.50 -7.26 3.26
CA SER A 78 -12.05 -8.62 3.01
C SER A 78 -13.31 -8.52 2.17
N LEU A 79 -13.33 -9.25 1.05
CA LEU A 79 -14.52 -9.39 0.22
C LEU A 79 -15.35 -10.58 0.73
N GLU A 80 -16.65 -10.36 0.95
CA GLU A 80 -17.60 -11.44 1.30
C GLU A 80 -18.30 -12.01 0.06
N PHE A 81 -17.77 -11.71 -1.13
CA PHE A 81 -18.27 -12.14 -2.42
C PHE A 81 -17.10 -12.58 -3.32
N PRO A 82 -17.33 -13.49 -4.28
CA PRO A 82 -16.31 -13.87 -5.24
C PRO A 82 -16.02 -12.74 -6.23
N ASP A 83 -14.74 -12.45 -6.46
CA ASP A 83 -14.30 -11.45 -7.45
C ASP A 83 -13.05 -11.93 -8.20
N GLN A 84 -13.22 -12.87 -9.13
CA GLN A 84 -12.09 -13.47 -9.86
C GLN A 84 -11.47 -12.53 -10.90
N ASP A 85 -12.19 -11.48 -11.28
CA ASP A 85 -11.81 -10.55 -12.34
C ASP A 85 -11.32 -9.20 -11.78
N SER A 86 -11.27 -9.05 -10.46
CA SER A 86 -10.81 -7.84 -9.76
C SER A 86 -11.68 -6.62 -10.04
N GLU A 87 -12.99 -6.83 -10.28
CA GLU A 87 -13.94 -5.77 -10.55
C GLU A 87 -14.07 -4.81 -9.37
N TYR A 88 -14.06 -5.32 -8.14
CA TYR A 88 -14.14 -4.47 -6.96
C TYR A 88 -12.94 -3.52 -6.90
N LEU A 89 -11.74 -4.05 -7.11
CA LEU A 89 -10.51 -3.27 -7.04
C LEU A 89 -10.42 -2.25 -8.17
N GLN A 90 -10.84 -2.62 -9.39
CA GLN A 90 -10.91 -1.69 -10.52
C GLN A 90 -11.87 -0.53 -10.23
N ARG A 91 -13.09 -0.83 -9.77
CA ARG A 91 -14.10 0.18 -9.44
C ARG A 91 -13.66 1.04 -8.26
N LEU A 92 -13.01 0.46 -7.25
CA LEU A 92 -12.49 1.19 -6.10
C LEU A 92 -11.47 2.23 -6.53
N ILE A 93 -10.50 1.86 -7.38
CA ILE A 93 -9.47 2.79 -7.86
C ILE A 93 -10.08 3.92 -8.71
N LEU A 94 -11.05 3.60 -9.57
CA LEU A 94 -11.79 4.62 -10.33
C LEU A 94 -12.51 5.63 -9.40
N ASN A 95 -13.06 5.16 -8.28
CA ASN A 95 -13.70 6.04 -7.31
C ASN A 95 -12.70 6.81 -6.46
N LEU A 96 -11.55 6.23 -6.11
CA LEU A 96 -10.45 6.96 -5.47
C LEU A 96 -9.94 8.08 -6.38
N HIS A 97 -9.78 7.84 -7.68
CA HIS A 97 -9.46 8.89 -8.66
C HIS A 97 -10.52 10.00 -8.67
N LYS A 98 -11.80 9.61 -8.82
CA LYS A 98 -12.93 10.54 -8.91
C LYS A 98 -13.12 11.40 -7.66
N HIS A 99 -12.80 10.87 -6.48
CA HIS A 99 -13.22 11.43 -5.20
C HIS A 99 -12.08 11.89 -4.29
N HIS A 100 -10.87 11.38 -4.51
CA HIS A 100 -9.66 11.68 -3.73
C HIS A 100 -8.47 12.05 -4.64
N GLY A 101 -8.70 12.25 -5.94
CA GLY A 101 -7.68 12.82 -6.84
C GLY A 101 -6.51 11.90 -7.18
N HIS A 102 -6.53 10.62 -6.79
CA HIS A 102 -5.48 9.67 -7.16
C HIS A 102 -5.30 9.59 -8.69
N GLU A 103 -4.07 9.51 -9.19
CA GLU A 103 -3.84 9.22 -10.61
C GLU A 103 -4.21 7.76 -10.96
N LEU A 104 -4.66 7.56 -12.20
CA LEU A 104 -5.09 6.25 -12.68
C LEU A 104 -3.93 5.24 -12.77
N PRO A 105 -4.22 3.91 -12.79
CA PRO A 105 -3.18 2.90 -12.85
C PRO A 105 -2.28 2.99 -14.08
N ILE A 106 -1.03 2.60 -13.90
CA ILE A 106 -0.10 2.36 -15.00
C ILE A 106 -0.46 1.02 -15.64
N SER A 107 -0.52 0.96 -16.97
CA SER A 107 -0.68 -0.33 -17.66
C SER A 107 0.58 -1.17 -17.47
N HIS A 108 0.43 -2.40 -16.96
CA HIS A 108 1.53 -3.30 -16.63
C HIS A 108 1.63 -4.50 -17.56
N SER A 109 0.55 -4.84 -18.25
CA SER A 109 0.45 -6.03 -19.09
C SER A 109 -0.21 -5.66 -20.41
N SER A 110 0.38 -6.10 -21.52
CA SER A 110 -0.26 -6.02 -22.84
C SER A 110 -1.56 -6.83 -22.90
N THR A 111 -1.76 -7.80 -22.00
CA THR A 111 -2.92 -8.72 -22.01
C THR A 111 -3.96 -8.43 -20.92
N ARG A 112 -3.57 -7.80 -19.80
CA ARG A 112 -4.47 -7.53 -18.65
C ARG A 112 -4.55 -6.06 -18.23
N GLY A 113 -3.99 -5.15 -19.04
CA GLY A 113 -4.07 -3.71 -18.79
C GLY A 113 -3.44 -3.33 -17.45
N TRP A 114 -4.27 -2.82 -16.53
CA TRP A 114 -3.86 -2.37 -15.19
C TRP A 114 -3.36 -3.49 -14.27
N PHE A 115 -3.77 -4.73 -14.56
CA PHE A 115 -3.51 -5.82 -13.64
C PHE A 115 -2.36 -6.72 -14.07
N TRP A 116 -1.65 -7.23 -13.07
CA TRP A 116 -0.54 -8.17 -13.19
C TRP A 116 -0.80 -9.41 -12.34
N ASP A 117 -0.71 -10.60 -12.92
CA ASP A 117 -0.82 -11.86 -12.20
C ASP A 117 0.49 -12.14 -11.44
N VAL A 118 0.42 -12.25 -10.11
CA VAL A 118 1.54 -12.62 -9.24
C VAL A 118 1.36 -14.08 -8.87
N ARG A 119 1.88 -14.96 -9.73
CA ARG A 119 1.80 -16.42 -9.58
C ARG A 119 3.04 -17.10 -10.15
N PRO A 120 3.49 -18.24 -9.59
CA PRO A 120 4.52 -19.04 -10.20
C PRO A 120 4.18 -19.39 -11.66
N SER A 121 5.13 -19.19 -12.57
CA SER A 121 5.01 -19.61 -13.98
C SER A 121 6.33 -20.15 -14.49
N GLU A 122 6.31 -21.23 -15.26
CA GLU A 122 7.53 -21.82 -15.86
C GLU A 122 7.65 -21.57 -17.37
N HIS A 123 6.54 -21.28 -18.06
CA HIS A 123 6.49 -21.30 -19.52
C HIS A 123 5.90 -20.04 -20.16
N MET A 124 5.08 -19.28 -19.43
CA MET A 124 4.44 -18.05 -19.94
C MET A 124 4.72 -16.90 -18.99
N PHE A 125 5.53 -15.94 -19.43
CA PHE A 125 5.88 -14.77 -18.64
C PHE A 125 5.13 -13.54 -19.16
N GLN A 126 4.73 -12.69 -18.23
CA GLN A 126 4.02 -11.45 -18.56
C GLN A 126 4.95 -10.34 -19.06
N ALA A 127 6.26 -10.46 -18.82
CA ALA A 127 7.30 -9.58 -19.37
C ALA A 127 7.97 -10.18 -20.63
N GLY A 128 7.18 -10.83 -21.48
CA GLY A 128 7.65 -11.42 -22.74
C GLY A 128 8.60 -12.60 -22.51
N ALA A 129 9.87 -12.46 -22.92
CA ALA A 129 10.86 -13.53 -22.82
C ALA A 129 11.48 -13.68 -21.41
N HIS A 130 11.23 -12.73 -20.52
CA HIS A 130 11.87 -12.68 -19.21
C HIS A 130 10.89 -12.99 -18.08
N LYS A 131 11.34 -13.81 -17.13
CA LYS A 131 10.59 -14.17 -15.93
C LYS A 131 10.73 -13.11 -14.86
N ALA A 132 9.66 -12.41 -14.52
CA ALA A 132 9.68 -11.45 -13.43
C ALA A 132 9.83 -12.15 -12.07
N ARG A 133 10.39 -11.46 -11.07
CA ARG A 133 10.56 -12.01 -9.70
C ARG A 133 9.23 -12.48 -9.09
N SER A 134 8.14 -11.75 -9.39
CA SER A 134 6.76 -12.07 -8.98
C SER A 134 6.24 -13.40 -9.54
N GLU A 135 6.86 -13.91 -10.62
CA GLU A 135 6.51 -15.16 -11.28
C GLU A 135 7.37 -16.36 -10.80
N THR A 136 8.21 -16.14 -9.80
CA THR A 136 9.06 -17.16 -9.19
C THR A 136 8.52 -17.60 -7.82
N MET A 137 8.90 -18.81 -7.40
CA MET A 137 8.62 -19.33 -6.05
C MET A 137 9.67 -18.94 -4.99
N ARG A 138 10.75 -18.24 -5.38
CA ARG A 138 11.88 -17.92 -4.48
C ARG A 138 11.50 -16.84 -3.48
N ASP A 139 12.34 -16.56 -2.49
CA ASP A 139 12.17 -15.36 -1.68
C ASP A 139 12.21 -14.10 -2.57
N PHE A 140 11.42 -13.10 -2.19
CA PHE A 140 11.51 -11.76 -2.72
C PHE A 140 11.91 -10.84 -1.56
N PRO A 141 13.19 -10.42 -1.49
CA PRO A 141 13.70 -9.56 -0.42
C PRO A 141 12.98 -8.21 -0.33
N TRP A 142 13.32 -7.43 0.70
CA TRP A 142 12.77 -6.10 0.92
C TRP A 142 12.87 -5.21 -0.32
N HIS A 143 11.73 -4.66 -0.73
CA HIS A 143 11.67 -3.71 -1.82
C HIS A 143 10.44 -2.80 -1.74
N THR A 144 10.48 -1.73 -2.51
CA THR A 144 9.32 -1.00 -2.99
C THR A 144 9.06 -1.40 -4.44
N ASP A 145 7.81 -1.45 -4.83
CA ASP A 145 7.42 -1.83 -6.18
C ASP A 145 7.84 -0.75 -7.17
N CYS A 146 8.40 -1.15 -8.33
CA CYS A 146 8.85 -0.23 -9.37
C CYS A 146 9.80 0.88 -8.87
N SER A 147 10.72 0.58 -7.96
CA SER A 147 11.70 1.56 -7.44
C SER A 147 12.60 2.21 -8.51
N TYR A 148 12.63 1.64 -9.72
CA TYR A 148 13.37 2.10 -10.89
C TYR A 148 12.55 2.97 -11.84
N GLU A 149 11.23 3.07 -11.67
CA GLU A 149 10.39 3.99 -12.45
C GLU A 149 10.53 5.40 -11.88
N ASP A 150 10.41 6.41 -12.74
CA ASP A 150 10.42 7.81 -12.34
C ASP A 150 9.36 8.59 -13.13
N PRO A 151 8.25 9.02 -12.51
CA PRO A 151 7.89 8.80 -11.10
C PRO A 151 7.48 7.34 -10.77
N PRO A 152 7.78 6.84 -9.55
CA PRO A 152 7.31 5.54 -9.08
C PRO A 152 5.84 5.59 -8.64
N PRO A 153 5.13 4.45 -8.61
CA PRO A 153 3.76 4.39 -8.11
C PRO A 153 3.73 4.61 -6.58
N ARG A 154 2.85 5.50 -6.11
CA ARG A 154 2.60 5.71 -4.67
C ARG A 154 1.92 4.52 -4.05
N TYR A 155 0.92 3.94 -4.71
CA TYR A 155 0.13 2.86 -4.14
C TYR A 155 0.22 1.58 -4.97
N PHE A 156 0.12 0.45 -4.29
CA PHE A 156 -0.23 -0.80 -4.93
C PHE A 156 -1.23 -1.60 -4.08
N ALA A 157 -1.90 -2.54 -4.74
CA ALA A 157 -2.78 -3.49 -4.09
C ALA A 157 -2.49 -4.91 -4.58
N LEU A 158 -2.65 -5.87 -3.67
CA LEU A 158 -2.62 -7.31 -3.96
C LEU A 158 -3.96 -7.92 -3.57
N GLN A 159 -4.72 -8.39 -4.55
CA GLN A 159 -5.88 -9.24 -4.32
C GLN A 159 -5.46 -10.71 -4.25
N VAL A 160 -5.90 -11.41 -3.22
CA VAL A 160 -5.67 -12.83 -3.03
C VAL A 160 -6.75 -13.65 -3.70
N LEU A 161 -6.40 -14.26 -4.84
CA LEU A 161 -7.26 -15.22 -5.54
C LEU A 161 -7.05 -16.64 -5.00
N GLN A 162 -5.79 -17.00 -4.72
CA GLN A 162 -5.38 -18.23 -4.05
C GLN A 162 -4.18 -17.93 -3.16
N HIS A 163 -4.37 -18.00 -1.84
CA HIS A 163 -3.28 -17.94 -0.88
C HIS A 163 -2.45 -19.23 -0.92
N ASP A 164 -1.23 -19.18 -0.38
CA ASP A 164 -0.37 -20.34 -0.23
C ASP A 164 -0.96 -21.29 0.84
N ARG A 165 -1.15 -22.56 0.49
CA ARG A 165 -1.76 -23.58 1.38
C ARG A 165 -0.74 -24.48 2.07
N PHE A 166 0.55 -24.23 1.88
CA PHE A 166 1.65 -25.10 2.34
C PHE A 166 2.68 -24.33 3.18
N GLY A 167 2.23 -23.31 3.91
CA GLY A 167 3.06 -22.59 4.88
C GLY A 167 4.13 -21.68 4.28
N GLY A 168 4.01 -21.34 2.98
CA GLY A 168 4.87 -20.34 2.32
C GLY A 168 4.15 -19.03 2.05
N GLY A 169 4.78 -18.17 1.25
CA GLY A 169 4.14 -16.99 0.65
C GLY A 169 3.70 -15.87 1.62
N THR A 170 4.17 -15.87 2.88
CA THR A 170 4.00 -14.80 3.87
C THR A 170 4.42 -13.47 3.28
N LEU A 171 3.52 -12.49 3.34
CA LEU A 171 3.83 -11.10 3.02
C LEU A 171 4.36 -10.42 4.27
N SER A 172 5.62 -10.00 4.25
CA SER A 172 6.20 -9.19 5.32
C SER A 172 6.21 -7.74 4.87
N VAL A 173 5.80 -6.82 5.74
CA VAL A 173 5.76 -5.38 5.47
C VAL A 173 6.50 -4.63 6.57
N LEU A 174 7.35 -3.68 6.20
CA LEU A 174 8.21 -2.93 7.12
C LEU A 174 7.97 -1.43 6.99
N ASN A 175 7.65 -0.79 8.10
CA ASN A 175 7.36 0.64 8.16
C ASN A 175 8.65 1.47 8.07
N VAL A 176 8.79 2.25 6.99
CA VAL A 176 10.01 3.02 6.69
C VAL A 176 10.32 4.02 7.82
N HIS A 177 9.32 4.76 8.28
CA HIS A 177 9.50 5.77 9.32
C HIS A 177 10.02 5.18 10.64
N ARG A 178 9.54 4.00 11.05
CA ARG A 178 10.06 3.30 12.24
C ARG A 178 11.48 2.78 12.02
N MET A 179 11.73 2.09 10.91
CA MET A 179 13.06 1.54 10.58
C MET A 179 14.14 2.63 10.56
N MET A 180 13.81 3.83 10.08
CA MET A 180 14.76 4.93 10.02
C MET A 180 15.32 5.35 11.37
N ARG A 181 14.59 5.10 12.48
CA ARG A 181 15.07 5.40 13.85
C ARG A 181 16.37 4.67 14.17
N TYR A 182 16.64 3.55 13.50
CA TYR A 182 17.82 2.74 13.65
C TYR A 182 18.98 3.14 12.71
N LEU A 183 18.75 4.07 11.77
CA LEU A 183 19.80 4.64 10.93
C LEU A 183 20.48 5.83 11.62
N SER A 184 21.79 5.91 11.47
CA SER A 184 22.61 7.05 11.86
C SER A 184 22.21 8.32 11.12
N PRO A 185 22.36 9.51 11.72
CA PRO A 185 22.07 10.78 11.05
C PRO A 185 22.85 10.94 9.74
N SER A 186 24.12 10.53 9.72
CA SER A 186 24.96 10.58 8.51
C SER A 186 24.42 9.71 7.38
N SER A 187 23.91 8.51 7.69
CA SER A 187 23.36 7.62 6.68
C SER A 187 22.01 8.11 6.17
N ARG A 188 21.17 8.73 7.01
CA ARG A 188 19.94 9.39 6.54
C ARG A 188 20.27 10.48 5.52
N THR A 189 21.17 11.40 5.84
CA THR A 189 21.61 12.45 4.90
C THR A 189 22.17 11.89 3.60
N ALA A 190 22.98 10.83 3.70
CA ALA A 190 23.56 10.19 2.53
C ALA A 190 22.52 9.44 1.66
N LEU A 191 21.47 8.89 2.26
CA LEU A 191 20.37 8.23 1.54
C LEU A 191 19.43 9.24 0.87
N GLU A 192 19.35 10.46 1.38
CA GLU A 192 18.59 11.59 0.79
C GLU A 192 19.31 12.25 -0.39
N ALA A 193 20.63 12.06 -0.51
CA ALA A 193 21.39 12.56 -1.66
C ALA A 193 21.10 11.72 -2.92
N PRO A 194 21.00 12.33 -4.12
CA PRO A 194 20.78 11.63 -5.38
C PRO A 194 22.07 10.95 -5.89
N GLU A 195 22.66 10.11 -5.05
CA GLU A 195 23.96 9.46 -5.26
C GLU A 195 23.83 7.95 -5.49
N TYR A 196 22.67 7.50 -5.96
CA TYR A 196 22.39 6.09 -6.24
C TYR A 196 21.90 5.91 -7.66
N ARG A 197 22.58 5.05 -8.39
CA ARG A 197 22.07 4.54 -9.67
C ARG A 197 21.13 3.37 -9.38
N ILE A 198 19.90 3.46 -9.87
CA ILE A 198 18.89 2.41 -9.78
C ILE A 198 18.72 1.80 -11.17
N ASN A 199 19.20 0.57 -11.36
CA ASN A 199 19.12 -0.10 -12.65
C ASN A 199 17.68 -0.55 -12.92
N ILE A 200 17.23 -0.41 -14.17
CA ILE A 200 15.99 -1.00 -14.64
C ILE A 200 16.26 -2.49 -14.88
N PRO A 201 15.51 -3.42 -14.26
CA PRO A 201 15.64 -4.84 -14.55
C PRO A 201 15.43 -5.11 -16.03
N ALA A 202 16.17 -6.07 -16.60
CA ALA A 202 16.17 -6.34 -18.04
C ALA A 202 14.76 -6.59 -18.60
N GLU A 203 13.92 -7.27 -17.82
CA GLU A 203 12.52 -7.56 -18.16
C GLU A 203 11.61 -6.33 -18.25
N PHE A 204 12.05 -5.17 -17.77
CA PHE A 204 11.29 -3.93 -17.72
C PHE A 204 11.94 -2.76 -18.49
N ILE A 205 13.00 -3.02 -19.27
CA ILE A 205 13.60 -2.01 -20.15
C ILE A 205 12.64 -1.70 -21.29
N LYS A 206 12.18 -0.45 -21.36
CA LYS A 206 11.30 0.07 -22.43
C LYS A 206 12.10 0.77 -23.54
N ASP A 207 13.27 1.31 -23.18
CA ASP A 207 14.18 2.04 -24.05
C ASP A 207 15.62 1.64 -23.72
N GLU A 208 16.33 1.08 -24.69
CA GLU A 208 17.72 0.62 -24.53
C GLU A 208 18.72 1.76 -24.25
N SER A 209 18.36 3.00 -24.56
CA SER A 209 19.17 4.17 -24.19
C SER A 209 19.00 4.56 -22.71
N HIS A 210 17.92 4.10 -22.07
CA HIS A 210 17.55 4.43 -20.71
C HIS A 210 17.43 3.17 -19.85
N LYS A 211 18.58 2.73 -19.29
CA LYS A 211 18.67 1.48 -18.48
C LYS A 211 18.74 1.71 -16.97
N HIS A 212 18.78 2.96 -16.53
CA HIS A 212 18.87 3.32 -15.13
C HIS A 212 18.42 4.76 -14.89
N ILE A 213 18.08 5.05 -13.65
CA ILE A 213 17.92 6.40 -13.13
C ILE A 213 18.98 6.69 -12.07
N THR A 214 19.27 7.97 -11.84
CA THR A 214 20.05 8.43 -10.69
C THR A 214 19.10 9.15 -9.75
N ALA A 215 18.98 8.66 -8.51
CA ALA A 215 17.98 9.16 -7.56
C ALA A 215 18.43 8.98 -6.12
N SER A 216 17.72 9.63 -5.20
CA SER A 216 17.82 9.39 -3.76
C SER A 216 17.08 8.09 -3.38
N ILE A 217 17.53 7.41 -2.32
CA ILE A 217 16.84 6.23 -1.77
C ILE A 217 15.80 6.64 -0.75
N LEU A 218 16.08 7.70 0.01
CA LEU A 218 15.26 8.18 1.11
C LEU A 218 14.80 9.62 0.82
N ALA A 219 13.61 9.98 1.30
CA ALA A 219 13.23 11.37 1.46
C ALA A 219 12.49 11.55 2.77
N ILE A 220 12.88 12.56 3.55
CA ILE A 220 12.27 12.87 4.84
C ILE A 220 11.24 13.98 4.65
N GLY A 221 9.96 13.61 4.62
CA GLY A 221 8.86 14.57 4.64
C GLY A 221 8.47 15.00 6.05
N HIS A 222 7.67 16.07 6.12
CA HIS A 222 7.07 16.56 7.37
C HIS A 222 6.12 15.53 7.99
N GLU A 223 5.26 14.91 7.17
CA GLU A 223 4.23 13.95 7.61
C GLU A 223 4.73 12.49 7.61
N ALA A 224 5.55 12.13 6.63
CA ALA A 224 6.08 10.77 6.52
C ALA A 224 7.43 10.76 5.82
N SER A 225 8.30 9.89 6.30
CA SER A 225 9.51 9.52 5.58
C SER A 225 9.18 8.45 4.56
N ILE A 226 9.69 8.61 3.34
CA ILE A 226 9.45 7.71 2.22
C ILE A 226 10.77 7.14 1.69
N MET A 227 10.69 5.95 1.11
CA MET A 227 11.82 5.23 0.56
C MET A 227 11.50 4.66 -0.83
N ARG A 228 12.51 4.61 -1.70
CA ARG A 228 12.52 3.76 -2.90
C ARG A 228 13.69 2.82 -2.79
N PHE A 229 13.43 1.53 -2.71
CA PHE A 229 14.47 0.56 -2.39
C PHE A 229 14.25 -0.77 -3.11
N ARG A 230 15.32 -1.32 -3.67
CA ARG A 230 15.41 -2.71 -4.09
C ARG A 230 16.89 -3.06 -4.22
N GLU A 231 17.40 -3.85 -3.29
CA GLU A 231 18.83 -4.07 -3.09
C GLU A 231 19.58 -4.48 -4.38
N ASP A 232 19.04 -5.45 -5.14
CA ASP A 232 19.73 -6.07 -6.27
C ASP A 232 19.93 -5.14 -7.49
N ILE A 233 19.31 -3.97 -7.49
CA ILE A 233 19.41 -2.99 -8.59
C ILE A 233 20.05 -1.67 -8.19
N LEU A 234 20.45 -1.51 -6.91
CA LEU A 234 21.07 -0.29 -6.41
C LEU A 234 22.59 -0.32 -6.56
N VAL A 235 23.14 0.77 -7.09
CA VAL A 235 24.59 1.00 -7.17
C VAL A 235 24.92 2.36 -6.56
N PRO A 236 25.62 2.40 -5.41
CA PRO A 236 26.05 3.67 -4.81
C PRO A 236 27.16 4.31 -5.67
N LEU A 237 27.02 5.62 -5.90
CA LEU A 237 27.94 6.40 -6.76
C LEU A 237 29.10 7.03 -5.97
N THR A 238 28.97 7.15 -4.65
CA THR A 238 30.01 7.70 -3.77
C THR A 238 30.37 6.74 -2.64
N ARG A 239 31.50 7.00 -1.97
CA ARG A 239 31.90 6.25 -0.77
C ARG A 239 30.92 6.46 0.39
N THR A 240 30.34 7.66 0.50
CA THR A 240 29.37 7.99 1.54
C THR A 240 28.06 7.25 1.29
N ALA A 241 27.55 7.29 0.05
CA ALA A 241 26.37 6.53 -0.37
C ALA A 241 26.54 5.02 -0.15
N ARG A 242 27.74 4.48 -0.45
CA ARG A 242 28.04 3.06 -0.20
C ARG A 242 27.91 2.68 1.27
N LYS A 243 28.55 3.44 2.16
CA LYS A 243 28.48 3.19 3.61
C LYS A 243 27.05 3.27 4.14
N ALA A 244 26.28 4.24 3.64
CA ALA A 244 24.89 4.40 4.06
C ALA A 244 24.00 3.25 3.58
N LEU A 245 24.22 2.74 2.38
CA LEU A 245 23.54 1.54 1.87
C LEU A 245 23.93 0.27 2.65
N GLU A 246 25.22 0.12 3.00
CA GLU A 246 25.70 -0.97 3.86
C GLU A 246 25.04 -0.94 5.25
N GLU A 247 24.93 0.25 5.86
CA GLU A 247 24.21 0.44 7.12
C GLU A 247 22.72 0.11 6.96
N LEU A 248 22.05 0.60 5.91
CA LEU A 248 20.66 0.29 5.62
C LEU A 248 20.41 -1.21 5.52
N ASN A 249 21.25 -1.94 4.78
CA ASN A 249 21.14 -3.39 4.65
C ASN A 249 21.34 -4.09 6.01
N THR A 250 22.28 -3.62 6.83
CA THR A 250 22.51 -4.13 8.19
C THR A 250 21.28 -3.91 9.08
N VAL A 251 20.68 -2.72 9.01
CA VAL A 251 19.47 -2.35 9.76
C VAL A 251 18.28 -3.20 9.33
N LEU A 252 18.08 -3.41 8.02
CA LEU A 252 17.01 -4.25 7.47
C LEU A 252 17.14 -5.73 7.85
N ALA A 253 18.36 -6.20 8.11
CA ALA A 253 18.63 -7.56 8.58
C ALA A 253 18.53 -7.70 10.11
N SER A 254 18.36 -6.61 10.85
CA SER A 254 18.43 -6.63 12.32
C SER A 254 17.15 -7.14 12.99
N GLU A 255 17.35 -7.87 14.09
CA GLU A 255 16.26 -8.37 14.93
C GLU A 255 15.40 -7.27 15.55
N HIS A 256 16.03 -6.14 15.91
CA HIS A 256 15.36 -5.00 16.50
C HIS A 256 14.35 -4.39 15.52
N VAL A 257 14.76 -4.18 14.26
CA VAL A 257 13.85 -3.67 13.22
C VAL A 257 12.77 -4.68 12.87
N ARG A 258 13.10 -5.97 12.88
CA ARG A 258 12.11 -7.03 12.70
C ARG A 258 11.03 -7.00 13.79
N ALA A 259 11.41 -6.79 15.04
CA ALA A 259 10.46 -6.74 16.15
C ALA A 259 9.64 -5.44 16.21
N ASP A 260 10.25 -4.28 15.91
CA ASP A 260 9.63 -2.96 16.08
C ASP A 260 8.90 -2.45 14.83
N ALA A 261 9.45 -2.68 13.64
CA ALA A 261 9.00 -2.03 12.41
C ALA A 261 8.31 -2.98 11.42
N THR A 262 8.29 -4.29 11.68
CA THR A 262 7.84 -5.30 10.70
C THR A 262 6.56 -6.01 11.13
N LEU A 263 5.64 -6.19 10.20
CA LEU A 263 4.47 -7.06 10.33
C LEU A 263 4.61 -8.24 9.36
N HIS A 264 4.28 -9.43 9.84
CA HIS A 264 4.25 -10.65 9.03
C HIS A 264 2.80 -11.07 8.84
N LEU A 265 2.31 -10.98 7.60
CA LEU A 265 0.98 -11.38 7.20
C LEU A 265 1.07 -12.79 6.59
N ILE A 266 0.74 -13.80 7.39
CA ILE A 266 0.72 -15.20 6.96
C ILE A 266 -0.50 -15.46 6.07
N PRO A 267 -0.56 -16.60 5.34
CA PRO A 267 -1.71 -16.91 4.50
C PRO A 267 -3.07 -16.82 5.21
N ASP A 268 -3.15 -17.16 6.50
CA ASP A 268 -4.38 -17.06 7.29
C ASP A 268 -4.78 -15.61 7.60
N ASP A 269 -3.84 -14.66 7.60
CA ASP A 269 -4.14 -13.22 7.72
C ASP A 269 -4.67 -12.66 6.41
N LEU A 270 -4.31 -13.25 5.27
CA LEU A 270 -4.68 -12.82 3.93
C LEU A 270 -5.22 -14.01 3.11
N PRO A 271 -6.37 -14.61 3.53
CA PRO A 271 -6.96 -15.71 2.80
C PRO A 271 -7.54 -15.24 1.46
N THR A 272 -7.95 -16.20 0.62
CA THR A 272 -8.67 -15.92 -0.63
C THR A 272 -9.85 -14.97 -0.37
N GLY A 273 -10.01 -13.95 -1.24
CA GLY A 273 -10.98 -12.88 -1.05
C GLY A 273 -10.44 -11.69 -0.26
N SER A 274 -9.18 -11.71 0.19
CA SER A 274 -8.53 -10.54 0.80
C SER A 274 -7.89 -9.63 -0.25
N ILE A 275 -7.89 -8.33 0.00
CA ILE A 275 -7.10 -7.33 -0.70
C ILE A 275 -6.25 -6.60 0.33
N ILE A 276 -4.94 -6.50 0.09
CA ILE A 276 -4.06 -5.61 0.84
C ILE A 276 -3.69 -4.44 -0.06
N LEU A 277 -3.95 -3.22 0.41
CA LEU A 277 -3.57 -1.97 -0.24
C LEU A 277 -2.46 -1.31 0.59
N MET A 278 -1.49 -0.70 -0.07
CA MET A 278 -0.32 -0.14 0.62
C MET A 278 0.24 1.09 -0.08
N ASP A 279 0.64 2.09 0.69
CA ASP A 279 1.54 3.17 0.25
C ASP A 279 2.94 2.55 0.11
N ASN A 280 3.29 2.29 -1.14
CA ASN A 280 4.51 1.69 -1.62
C ASN A 280 5.77 2.45 -1.19
N ARG A 281 5.63 3.74 -0.82
CA ARG A 281 6.75 4.59 -0.45
C ARG A 281 6.99 4.60 1.06
N ARG A 282 5.95 4.35 1.85
CA ARG A 282 5.99 4.33 3.33
C ARG A 282 6.25 2.94 3.92
N TRP A 283 6.07 1.91 3.11
CA TRP A 283 6.21 0.52 3.51
C TRP A 283 7.08 -0.26 2.51
N LEU A 284 8.15 -0.87 3.00
CA LEU A 284 8.84 -1.92 2.25
C LEU A 284 8.02 -3.20 2.35
N HIS A 285 8.12 -4.06 1.35
CA HIS A 285 7.56 -5.40 1.42
C HIS A 285 8.55 -6.47 0.97
N ALA A 286 8.38 -7.65 1.54
CA ALA A 286 9.11 -8.86 1.21
C ALA A 286 8.15 -10.04 1.20
N ARG A 287 8.55 -11.10 0.52
CA ARG A 287 7.81 -12.36 0.49
C ARG A 287 8.80 -13.48 0.75
N ASN A 288 8.49 -14.38 1.69
CA ASN A 288 9.27 -15.61 1.80
C ASN A 288 8.96 -16.56 0.62
N ARG A 289 9.67 -17.67 0.59
CA ARG A 289 9.48 -18.74 -0.39
C ARG A 289 8.00 -19.15 -0.49
N ILE A 290 7.52 -19.29 -1.72
CA ILE A 290 6.21 -19.88 -2.00
C ILE A 290 6.38 -21.40 -1.99
N ASN A 291 5.45 -22.08 -1.33
CA ASN A 291 5.38 -23.54 -1.29
C ASN A 291 4.20 -24.09 -2.10
N ASP A 292 3.23 -23.24 -2.47
CA ASP A 292 2.11 -23.60 -3.35
C ASP A 292 2.30 -23.11 -4.80
N PRO A 293 2.54 -24.01 -5.78
CA PRO A 293 2.59 -23.65 -7.19
C PRO A 293 1.29 -23.02 -7.71
N LYS A 294 0.16 -23.24 -7.03
CA LYS A 294 -1.15 -22.65 -7.37
C LYS A 294 -1.40 -21.30 -6.69
N ARG A 295 -0.47 -20.79 -5.85
CA ARG A 295 -0.61 -19.45 -5.24
C ARG A 295 -0.80 -18.41 -6.35
N HIS A 296 -1.83 -17.60 -6.21
CA HIS A 296 -2.20 -16.60 -7.20
C HIS A 296 -2.72 -15.34 -6.53
N LEU A 297 -2.00 -14.23 -6.73
CA LEU A 297 -2.50 -12.90 -6.43
C LEU A 297 -2.67 -12.09 -7.72
N ARG A 298 -3.51 -11.07 -7.68
CA ARG A 298 -3.54 -10.03 -8.72
C ARG A 298 -3.06 -8.71 -8.16
N ARG A 299 -2.17 -8.05 -8.89
CA ARG A 299 -1.58 -6.78 -8.51
C ARG A 299 -2.02 -5.65 -9.42
N VAL A 300 -2.22 -4.47 -8.86
CA VAL A 300 -2.35 -3.19 -9.57
C VAL A 300 -1.52 -2.14 -8.83
N ARG A 301 -0.99 -1.17 -9.57
CA ARG A 301 -0.27 -0.01 -9.02
C ARG A 301 -0.84 1.25 -9.63
N TRP A 302 -0.95 2.31 -8.84
CA TRP A 302 -1.57 3.57 -9.28
C TRP A 302 -0.97 4.75 -8.52
N ASP A 303 -1.45 5.95 -8.86
CA ASP A 303 -1.06 7.21 -8.24
C ASP A 303 0.44 7.50 -8.37
N THR A 304 0.97 7.57 -9.59
CA THR A 304 2.40 7.86 -9.81
C THR A 304 2.75 9.26 -9.36
N CYS A 305 3.84 9.38 -8.61
CA CYS A 305 4.15 10.62 -7.92
C CYS A 305 5.67 10.86 -7.88
N VAL A 306 6.10 12.12 -8.02
CA VAL A 306 7.53 12.46 -7.95
C VAL A 306 8.05 12.11 -6.56
N PHE A 307 9.22 11.50 -6.50
CA PHE A 307 9.84 11.15 -5.22
C PHE A 307 10.59 12.36 -4.65
N GLY A 308 10.42 12.60 -3.35
CA GLY A 308 11.10 13.70 -2.65
C GLY A 308 10.39 15.06 -2.71
N ASN A 309 9.53 15.31 -3.70
CA ASN A 309 8.65 16.50 -3.70
C ASN A 309 7.37 16.21 -2.92
N VAL A 310 7.47 16.30 -1.58
CA VAL A 310 6.34 16.11 -0.64
C VAL A 310 5.24 17.17 -0.85
N GLY A 311 5.52 18.27 -1.55
CA GLY A 311 4.56 19.36 -1.81
C GLY A 311 3.85 19.37 -3.17
N GLU A 312 4.18 18.48 -4.11
CA GLU A 312 3.56 18.46 -5.47
C GLU A 312 2.66 17.24 -5.71
N CYS A 313 2.76 16.21 -4.88
CA CYS A 313 1.74 15.17 -4.80
C CYS A 313 0.65 15.73 -3.89
N LYS A 314 -0.39 16.33 -4.48
CA LYS A 314 -1.43 17.01 -3.70
C LYS A 314 -2.11 16.06 -2.72
N ASP A 315 -2.35 16.58 -1.52
CA ASP A 315 -3.17 15.99 -0.46
C ASP A 315 -4.54 15.55 -0.97
#